data_AF-A0A4Y2CFM4-F1
#
_entry.id   AF-A0A4Y2CFM4-F1
#
_cell.length_a   1.000
_cell.length_b   1.000
_cell.length_c   1.000
_cell.angle_alpha   90.00
_cell.angle_beta   90.00
_cell.angle_gamma   90.00
#
_symmetry.space_group_name_H-M   'P 1'
#
loop_
_entity.id
_entity.type
_entity.pdbx_description
1 polymer ?
#
loop_
_entity_poly.entity_id
_entity_poly.type
_entity_poly.pdbx_seq_one_letter_code
_entity_poly.pdbx_strand_id
1 'polypeptide(L)'
;MGHLCTSVSVRTVQRTVINMGSQSRRSTRIPLLIARHKALLLSWARKHYHRTADDWKHVAWSDESRFQLYRTDAHVRVWRRHH
;
A
#
# COMPACT_ATOMS: atom_id res chain seq x y z
N MET A 1 11.63 20.43 42.76
CA MET A 1 10.48 20.25 41.85
C MET A 1 10.91 19.26 40.77
N GLY A 2 10.60 17.98 40.95
CA GLY A 2 11.10 16.91 40.07
C GLY A 2 10.29 16.80 38.79
N HIS A 3 10.96 16.89 37.63
CA HIS A 3 10.36 16.55 36.35
C HIS A 3 10.12 15.04 36.31
N LEU A 4 8.85 14.62 36.40
CA LEU A 4 8.46 13.24 36.10
C LEU A 4 8.63 13.02 34.59
N CYS A 5 9.79 12.47 34.21
CA CYS A 5 9.95 11.87 32.89
C CYS A 5 9.17 10.55 32.90
N THR A 6 7.87 10.62 32.62
CA THR A 6 7.00 9.44 32.55
C THR A 6 7.42 8.59 31.36
N SER A 7 8.23 7.56 31.62
CA SER A 7 8.53 6.52 30.64
C SER A 7 7.27 5.68 30.41
N VAL A 8 6.63 5.86 29.26
CA VAL A 8 5.42 5.13 28.89
C VAL A 8 5.81 3.80 28.25
N SER A 9 5.25 2.69 28.75
CA SER A 9 5.52 1.37 28.16
C SER A 9 4.89 1.23 26.75
N VAL A 10 5.54 0.45 25.88
CA VAL A 10 4.99 0.10 24.54
C VAL A 10 3.59 -0.48 24.64
N ARG A 11 3.33 -1.28 25.67
CA ARG A 11 2.01 -1.89 25.92
C ARG A 11 0.94 -0.83 26.19
N THR A 12 1.28 0.21 26.94
CA THR A 12 0.36 1.33 27.23
C THR A 12 0.02 2.06 25.93
N VAL A 13 1.03 2.39 25.11
CA VAL A 13 0.82 3.05 23.81
C VAL A 13 -0.06 2.20 22.88
N GLN A 14 0.21 0.90 22.77
CA GLN A 14 -0.58 -0.01 21.94
C GLN A 14 -2.05 -0.09 22.37
N ARG A 15 -2.32 -0.19 23.68
CA ARG A 15 -3.69 -0.21 24.21
C ARG A 15 -4.43 1.08 23.89
N THR A 16 -3.79 2.23 24.08
CA THR A 16 -4.40 3.53 23.77
C THR A 16 -4.73 3.64 22.28
N VAL A 17 -3.82 3.22 21.39
CA VAL A 17 -4.05 3.23 19.92
C VAL A 17 -5.19 2.30 19.51
N ILE A 18 -5.31 1.12 20.13
CA ILE A 18 -6.43 0.18 19.91
C ILE A 18 -7.74 0.77 20.42
N ASN A 19 -7.76 1.34 21.63
CA ASN A 19 -8.95 1.97 22.22
C ASN A 19 -9.42 3.18 21.39
N MET A 20 -8.51 3.85 20.69
CA MET A 20 -8.83 4.91 19.71
C MET A 20 -9.31 4.36 18.34
N GLY A 21 -9.61 3.07 18.24
CA GLY A 21 -10.20 2.45 17.05
C GLY A 21 -9.22 2.12 15.92
N SER A 22 -7.91 2.09 16.21
CA SER A 22 -6.89 1.74 15.21
C SER A 22 -6.43 0.30 15.33
N GLN A 23 -6.05 -0.30 14.20
CA GLN A 23 -5.53 -1.66 14.13
C GLN A 23 -4.21 -1.71 13.38
N SER A 24 -3.33 -2.63 13.79
CA SER A 24 -2.06 -2.91 13.11
C SER A 24 -2.32 -3.67 11.80
N ARG A 25 -1.81 -3.15 10.67
CA ARG A 25 -1.98 -3.72 9.33
C ARG A 25 -0.67 -3.70 8.56
N ARG A 26 -0.52 -4.60 7.57
CA ARG A 26 0.58 -4.50 6.60
C ARG A 26 0.35 -3.28 5.73
N SER A 27 1.39 -2.46 5.51
CA SER A 27 1.29 -1.34 4.58
C SER A 27 1.03 -1.85 3.15
N THR A 28 0.09 -1.21 2.46
CA THR A 28 -0.21 -1.50 1.05
C THR A 28 0.96 -1.01 0.18
N ARG A 29 1.50 -1.89 -0.67
CA ARG A 29 2.60 -1.57 -1.62
C ARG A 29 2.10 -1.09 -2.98
N ILE A 30 0.84 -0.67 -3.07
CA ILE A 30 0.23 -0.24 -4.32
C ILE A 30 0.39 1.28 -4.42
N PRO A 31 0.80 1.83 -5.58
CA PRO A 31 0.81 3.27 -5.78
C PRO A 31 -0.55 3.89 -5.46
N LEU A 32 -0.54 4.98 -4.69
CA LEU A 32 -1.75 5.76 -4.49
C LEU A 32 -2.14 6.39 -5.83
N LEU A 33 -3.27 5.92 -6.39
CA LEU A 33 -3.76 6.46 -7.66
C LEU A 33 -4.43 7.80 -7.42
N ILE A 34 -3.81 8.87 -7.92
CA ILE A 34 -4.45 10.19 -8.02
C ILE A 34 -5.60 10.16 -9.05
N ALA A 35 -6.50 11.13 -8.98
CA ALA A 35 -7.69 11.20 -9.84
C ALA A 35 -7.33 11.10 -11.34
N ARG A 36 -6.23 11.74 -11.76
CA ARG A 36 -5.73 11.66 -13.13
C ARG A 36 -5.39 10.23 -13.56
N HIS A 37 -4.69 9.46 -12.72
CA HIS A 37 -4.32 8.08 -13.04
C HIS A 37 -5.57 7.21 -13.18
N LYS A 38 -6.57 7.39 -12.29
CA LYS A 38 -7.84 6.66 -12.37
C LYS A 38 -8.59 6.96 -13.67
N ALA A 39 -8.66 8.23 -14.07
CA ALA A 39 -9.31 8.63 -15.31
C ALA A 39 -8.60 8.01 -16.55
N LEU A 40 -7.26 8.06 -16.57
CA LEU A 40 -6.48 7.47 -17.65
C LEU A 40 -6.67 5.95 -17.73
N LEU A 41 -6.54 5.24 -16.61
CA LEU A 41 -6.76 3.79 -16.56
C LEU A 41 -8.18 3.40 -17.01
N LEU A 42 -9.20 4.15 -16.59
CA LEU A 42 -10.58 3.91 -17.01
C LEU A 42 -10.78 4.15 -18.51
N SER A 43 -10.21 5.22 -19.06
CA SER A 43 -10.27 5.50 -20.50
C SER A 43 -9.57 4.42 -21.32
N TRP A 44 -8.41 3.95 -20.84
CA TRP A 44 -7.65 2.87 -21.46
C TRP A 44 -8.44 1.56 -21.43
N ALA A 45 -9.00 1.18 -20.28
CA ALA A 45 -9.81 -0.02 -20.14
C ALA A 45 -11.04 0.00 -21.07
N ARG A 46 -11.74 1.14 -21.16
CA ARG A 46 -12.88 1.29 -22.07
C ARG A 46 -12.46 1.17 -23.54
N LYS A 47 -11.36 1.81 -23.94
CA LYS A 47 -10.83 1.74 -25.31
C LYS A 47 -10.46 0.32 -25.72
N HIS A 48 -10.03 -0.50 -24.77
CA HIS A 48 -9.57 -1.87 -25.01
C HIS A 48 -10.57 -2.94 -24.56
N TYR A 49 -11.80 -2.54 -24.18
CA TYR A 49 -12.81 -3.44 -23.60
C TYR A 49 -13.20 -4.59 -24.53
N HIS A 50 -13.27 -4.33 -25.84
CA HIS A 50 -13.65 -5.32 -26.85
C HIS A 50 -12.46 -6.08 -27.45
N ARG A 51 -11.24 -5.92 -26.93
CA ARG A 51 -10.07 -6.66 -27.45
C ARG A 51 -10.22 -8.15 -27.23
N THR A 52 -9.99 -8.89 -28.29
CA THR A 52 -9.98 -10.35 -28.31
C THR A 52 -8.63 -10.90 -27.85
N ALA A 53 -8.57 -12.19 -27.59
CA ALA A 53 -7.30 -12.87 -27.28
C ALA A 53 -6.28 -12.71 -28.43
N ASP A 54 -6.73 -12.70 -29.68
CA ASP A 54 -5.86 -12.52 -30.84
C ASP A 54 -5.30 -11.10 -30.91
N ASP A 55 -6.08 -10.08 -30.57
CA ASP A 55 -5.57 -8.70 -30.48
C ASP A 55 -4.43 -8.57 -29.47
N TRP A 56 -4.49 -9.31 -28.36
CA TRP A 56 -3.45 -9.29 -27.33
C TRP A 56 -2.18 -10.04 -27.73
N LYS A 57 -2.25 -11.04 -28.61
CA LYS A 57 -1.07 -11.76 -29.12
C LYS A 57 -0.11 -10.86 -29.90
N HIS A 58 -0.63 -9.77 -30.47
CA HIS A 58 0.17 -8.80 -31.22
C HIS A 58 0.82 -7.73 -30.33
N VAL A 59 0.59 -7.75 -29.01
CA VAL A 59 1.18 -6.78 -28.07
C VAL A 59 2.43 -7.36 -27.43
N ALA A 60 3.57 -6.72 -27.67
CA ALA A 60 4.82 -6.99 -26.95
C ALA A 60 4.87 -6.14 -25.66
N TRP A 61 4.88 -6.80 -24.51
CA TRP A 61 5.00 -6.14 -23.20
C TRP A 61 6.47 -6.12 -22.77
N SER A 62 6.91 -5.01 -22.19
CA SER A 62 8.23 -4.86 -21.59
C SER A 62 8.11 -4.24 -20.21
N ASP A 63 8.83 -4.77 -19.24
CA ASP A 63 8.98 -4.21 -17.90
C ASP A 63 10.35 -4.59 -17.32
N GLU A 64 10.79 -3.85 -16.32
CA GLU A 64 12.07 -4.05 -15.65
C GLU A 64 11.83 -4.62 -14.25
N SER A 65 12.47 -5.76 -13.94
CA SER A 65 12.33 -6.42 -12.65
C SER A 65 13.66 -6.48 -11.91
N ARG A 66 13.61 -6.24 -10.59
CA ARG A 66 14.77 -6.32 -9.70
C ARG A 66 14.91 -7.74 -9.13
N PHE A 67 16.02 -8.40 -9.40
CA PHE A 67 16.37 -9.69 -8.80
C PHE A 67 17.41 -9.50 -7.69
N GLN A 68 17.09 -9.92 -6.47
CA GLN A 68 17.97 -9.78 -5.30
C GLN A 68 18.11 -11.11 -4.55
N LEU A 69 19.34 -11.44 -4.13
CA LEU A 69 19.65 -12.63 -3.35
C LEU A 69 19.10 -12.57 -1.92
N TYR A 70 19.03 -11.36 -1.33
CA TYR A 70 18.44 -11.11 -0.02
C TYR A 70 17.49 -9.92 -0.11
N ARG A 71 16.25 -10.08 0.39
CA ARG A 71 15.24 -9.01 0.40
C ARG A 71 15.44 -8.12 1.63
N THR A 72 15.74 -6.84 1.40
CA THR A 72 15.78 -5.82 2.46
C THR A 72 14.43 -5.11 2.65
N ASP A 73 13.44 -5.37 1.80
CA ASP A 73 12.13 -4.72 1.85
C ASP A 73 11.28 -5.27 3.01
N ALA A 74 11.58 -4.85 4.23
CA ALA A 74 10.82 -5.23 5.42
C ALA A 74 9.36 -4.76 5.29
N HIS A 75 8.42 -5.65 5.62
CA HIS A 75 7.00 -5.29 5.71
C HIS A 75 6.76 -4.44 6.95
N VAL A 76 6.77 -3.12 6.80
CA VAL A 76 6.40 -2.20 7.88
C VAL A 76 4.91 -2.38 8.20
N ARG A 77 4.62 -2.63 9.48
CA ARG A 77 3.26 -2.57 10.03
C ARG A 77 2.92 -1.12 10.30
N VAL A 78 1.73 -0.71 9.85
CA VAL A 78 1.16 0.62 10.08
C VAL A 78 -0.09 0.49 10.93
N TRP A 79 -0.40 1.51 11.73
CA TRP A 79 -1.67 1.60 12.46
C TRP A 79 -2.66 2.39 11.62
N ARG A 80 -3.84 1.83 11.34
CA ARG A 80 -4.88 2.45 10.52
C ARG A 80 -6.23 2.34 11.26
N ARG A 81 -7.04 3.40 11.19
CA ARG A 81 -8.46 3.32 11.54
C ARG A 81 -9.21 2.52 10.48
N HIS A 82 -10.30 1.88 10.87
CA HIS A 82 -11.27 1.38 9.90
C HIS A 82 -11.90 2.57 9.16
N HIS A 83 -11.96 2.47 7.84
CA HIS A 83 -12.77 3.35 6.98
C HIS A 83 -14.17 2.79 6.86
#